data_AF-A0A7S4HIH5-F1
#
_entry.id   AF-A0A7S4HIH5-F1
#
_cell.length_a   1.000
_cell.length_b   1.000
_cell.length_c   1.000
_cell.angle_alpha   90.00
_cell.angle_beta   90.00
_cell.angle_gamma   90.00
#
_symmetry.space_group_name_H-M   'P 1'
#
loop_
_entity.id
_entity.type
_entity.pdbx_description
1 polymer ?
#
loop_
_entity_poly.entity_id
_entity_poly.type
_entity_poly.pdbx_seq_one_letter_code
_entity_poly.pdbx_strand_id
1 'polypeptide(L)'
;VSVDAHGPTSSNTSVARTFINFLKSYIGSGILGLPYAFLQGGVIFSIFSLMVLAMISNYCIRLLIAVSDELEWKYGKTFSFGAIGKALFGLKGRIIVDVSLIFTQVGFCCVYVIFIGDNLQGIYGGIPSWGYVFMLIPFLIAVCWLR
;
A
#
# COMPACT_ATOMS: atom_id res chain seq x y z
N VAL A 1 -18.23 -1.65 24.49
CA VAL A 1 -18.98 -0.69 23.64
C VAL A 1 -19.13 0.58 24.45
N SER A 2 -18.26 1.55 24.19
CA SER A 2 -18.38 2.90 24.75
C SER A 2 -18.30 3.82 23.55
N VAL A 3 -19.48 4.18 23.08
CA VAL A 3 -19.74 5.11 21.99
C VAL A 3 -19.57 6.50 22.58
N ASP A 4 -18.44 7.16 22.30
CA ASP A 4 -18.29 8.57 22.66
C ASP A 4 -18.93 9.46 21.60
N ALA A 5 -19.72 10.39 22.14
CA ALA A 5 -20.76 11.17 21.52
C ALA A 5 -20.31 12.09 20.38
N HIS A 6 -21.27 12.24 19.47
CA HIS A 6 -21.33 13.11 18.30
C HIS A 6 -21.31 14.61 18.69
N GLY A 7 -20.32 15.36 18.19
CA GLY A 7 -20.36 16.83 18.08
C GLY A 7 -20.85 17.25 16.67
N PRO A 8 -21.34 18.48 16.49
CA PRO A 8 -22.32 18.85 15.46
C PRO A 8 -21.81 18.66 14.03
N THR A 9 -22.73 18.22 13.18
CA THR A 9 -22.61 17.94 11.74
C THR A 9 -21.82 18.99 10.96
N SER A 10 -20.67 18.56 10.42
CA SER A 10 -20.13 19.10 9.16
C SER A 10 -19.75 17.91 8.28
N SER A 11 -20.59 17.57 7.31
CA SER A 11 -20.40 16.46 6.35
C SER A 11 -19.09 16.55 5.53
N ASN A 12 -18.32 17.64 5.66
CA ASN A 12 -17.03 17.87 5.00
C ASN A 12 -15.80 17.53 5.88
N THR A 13 -15.93 17.38 7.20
CA THR A 13 -14.75 17.15 8.07
C THR A 13 -14.27 15.69 8.12
N SER A 14 -15.09 14.70 7.76
CA SER A 14 -14.65 13.29 7.71
C SER A 14 -13.89 12.96 6.42
N VAL A 15 -14.44 13.36 5.26
CA VAL A 15 -13.82 13.10 3.95
C VAL A 15 -12.51 13.87 3.79
N ALA A 16 -12.47 15.15 4.15
CA ALA A 16 -11.25 15.95 4.09
C ALA A 16 -10.17 15.42 5.05
N ARG A 17 -10.55 15.01 6.27
CA ARG A 17 -9.59 14.45 7.24
C ARG A 17 -9.04 13.09 6.78
N THR A 18 -9.89 12.27 6.19
CA THR A 18 -9.50 10.98 5.59
C THR A 18 -8.56 11.20 4.41
N PHE A 19 -8.89 12.15 3.52
CA PHE A 19 -8.06 12.50 2.38
C PHE A 19 -6.71 13.08 2.80
N ILE A 20 -6.68 13.97 3.79
CA ILE A 20 -5.43 14.50 4.35
C ILE A 20 -4.59 13.38 4.97
N ASN A 21 -5.22 12.41 5.65
CA ASN A 21 -4.51 11.27 6.21
C ASN A 21 -3.88 10.40 5.10
N PHE A 22 -4.64 10.12 4.03
CA PHE A 22 -4.12 9.42 2.86
C PHE A 22 -2.97 10.20 2.22
N LEU A 23 -3.14 11.49 1.95
CA LEU A 23 -2.09 12.33 1.37
C LEU A 23 -0.82 12.31 2.22
N LYS A 24 -0.93 12.48 3.53
CA LYS A 24 0.23 12.39 4.44
C LYS A 24 0.93 11.04 4.33
N SER A 25 0.18 9.94 4.27
CA SER A 25 0.74 8.59 4.11
C SER A 25 1.45 8.39 2.77
N TYR A 26 0.88 8.88 1.66
CA TYR A 26 1.47 8.74 0.33
C TYR A 26 2.68 9.65 0.11
N ILE A 27 2.64 10.88 0.64
CA ILE A 27 3.73 11.85 0.57
C ILE A 27 4.94 11.38 1.40
N GLY A 28 4.71 10.75 2.56
CA GLY A 28 5.79 10.37 3.49
C GLY A 28 6.80 9.35 2.93
N SER A 29 6.36 8.34 2.20
CA SER A 29 7.23 7.26 1.69
C SER A 29 7.54 7.36 0.19
N GLY A 30 6.61 7.89 -0.61
CA GLY A 30 6.79 7.95 -2.07
C GLY A 30 7.67 9.11 -2.54
N ILE A 31 7.64 10.25 -1.83
CA ILE A 31 8.25 11.49 -2.33
C ILE A 31 9.78 11.51 -2.21
N LEU A 32 10.37 10.65 -1.38
CA LEU A 32 11.81 10.56 -1.20
C LEU A 32 12.50 9.79 -2.35
N GLY A 33 11.80 8.82 -2.96
CA GLY A 33 12.30 8.07 -4.12
C GLY A 33 11.90 8.65 -5.48
N LEU A 34 10.80 9.41 -5.53
CA LEU A 34 10.28 10.06 -6.73
C LEU A 34 11.28 10.97 -7.48
N PRO A 35 12.01 11.91 -6.84
CA PRO A 35 12.92 12.80 -7.55
C PRO A 35 14.08 12.03 -8.20
N TYR A 36 14.60 10.99 -7.54
CA TYR A 36 15.63 10.14 -8.10
C TYR A 36 15.13 9.37 -9.34
N ALA A 37 13.90 8.84 -9.27
CA ALA A 37 13.27 8.17 -10.41
C ALA A 37 13.06 9.11 -11.62
N PHE A 38 12.68 10.37 -11.36
CA PHE A 38 12.49 11.37 -12.42
C PHE A 38 13.81 11.80 -13.07
N LEU A 39 14.88 11.89 -12.28
CA LEU A 39 16.21 12.23 -12.78
C LEU A 39 16.78 11.12 -13.68
N GLN A 40 16.57 9.85 -13.33
CA GLN A 40 17.09 8.71 -14.11
C GLN A 40 16.19 8.32 -15.29
N GLY A 41 14.87 8.44 -15.15
CA GLY A 41 13.89 8.04 -16.17
C GLY A 41 13.50 9.16 -17.14
N GLY A 42 13.86 10.41 -16.85
CA GLY A 42 13.43 11.58 -17.61
C GLY A 42 12.03 12.06 -17.23
N VAL A 43 11.86 13.39 -17.18
CA VAL A 43 10.63 14.04 -16.70
C VAL A 43 9.43 13.72 -17.60
N ILE A 44 9.60 13.75 -18.92
CA ILE A 44 8.53 13.51 -19.89
C ILE A 44 8.01 12.07 -19.79
N PHE A 45 8.92 11.09 -19.74
CA PHE A 45 8.56 9.68 -19.61
C PHE A 45 7.86 9.38 -18.28
N SER A 46 8.32 10.00 -17.20
CA SER A 46 7.72 9.85 -15.87
C SER A 46 6.31 10.44 -15.82
N ILE A 47 6.07 11.63 -16.40
CA ILE A 47 4.74 12.24 -16.51
C ILE A 47 3.79 11.35 -17.32
N PHE A 48 4.25 10.85 -18.48
CA PHE A 48 3.45 9.95 -19.31
C PHE A 48 3.09 8.66 -18.56
N SER A 49 4.06 8.02 -17.89
CA SER A 49 3.85 6.81 -17.11
C SER A 49 2.89 7.02 -15.93
N LEU A 50 2.99 8.15 -15.22
CA LEU A 50 2.05 8.49 -14.14
C LEU A 50 0.62 8.67 -14.66
N MET A 51 0.44 9.28 -15.83
CA MET A 51 -0.89 9.45 -16.43
C MET A 51 -1.51 8.11 -16.80
N VAL A 52 -0.73 7.20 -17.39
CA VAL A 52 -1.18 5.83 -17.71
C VAL A 52 -1.51 5.06 -16.44
N LEU A 53 -0.63 5.12 -15.43
CA LEU A 53 -0.86 4.45 -14.15
C LEU A 53 -2.11 4.97 -13.43
N ALA A 54 -2.36 6.28 -13.46
CA ALA A 54 -3.57 6.88 -12.89
C ALA A 54 -4.84 6.41 -13.59
N MET A 55 -4.83 6.30 -14.92
CA MET A 55 -5.95 5.77 -15.71
C MET A 55 -6.23 4.30 -15.34
N ILE A 56 -5.19 3.46 -15.31
CA ILE A 56 -5.30 2.04 -14.97
C ILE A 56 -5.78 1.88 -13.52
N SER A 57 -5.18 2.59 -12.56
CA SER A 57 -5.56 2.52 -11.15
C SER A 57 -7.02 2.92 -10.94
N ASN A 58 -7.48 4.00 -11.57
CA ASN A 58 -8.89 4.40 -11.49
C ASN A 58 -9.83 3.35 -12.07
N TYR A 59 -9.45 2.72 -13.19
CA TYR A 59 -10.22 1.63 -13.78
C TYR A 59 -10.29 0.42 -12.84
N CYS A 60 -9.15 0.00 -12.28
CA CYS A 60 -9.09 -1.10 -11.33
C CYS A 60 -9.93 -0.86 -10.07
N ILE A 61 -9.86 0.35 -9.49
CA ILE A 61 -10.66 0.71 -8.30
C ILE A 61 -12.15 0.66 -8.61
N ARG A 62 -12.59 1.19 -9.77
CA ARG A 62 -14.01 1.15 -10.17
C ARG A 62 -14.51 -0.27 -10.35
N LEU A 63 -13.73 -1.12 -11.03
CA LEU A 63 -14.06 -2.53 -11.21
C LEU A 63 -14.17 -3.24 -9.86
N LEU A 64 -13.22 -3.01 -8.96
CA LEU A 64 -13.17 -3.62 -7.64
C LEU A 64 -14.37 -3.23 -6.78
N ILE A 65 -14.73 -1.94 -6.79
CA ILE A 65 -15.90 -1.42 -6.08
C ILE A 65 -17.19 -2.02 -6.62
N ALA A 66 -17.34 -2.10 -7.95
CA ALA A 66 -18.54 -2.69 -8.56
C ALA A 66 -18.76 -4.14 -8.10
N VAL A 67 -17.69 -4.95 -8.08
CA VAL A 67 -17.78 -6.33 -7.60
C VAL A 67 -18.02 -6.39 -6.09
N SER A 68 -17.36 -5.54 -5.30
CA SER A 68 -17.58 -5.54 -3.85
C SER A 68 -19.01 -5.17 -3.48
N ASP A 69 -19.59 -4.19 -4.17
CA ASP A 69 -20.97 -3.71 -3.96
C ASP A 69 -22.00 -4.80 -4.33
N GLU A 70 -21.80 -5.49 -5.45
CA GLU A 70 -22.64 -6.62 -5.85
C GLU A 70 -22.59 -7.78 -4.83
N LEU A 71 -21.41 -8.07 -4.29
CA LEU A 71 -21.25 -9.11 -3.28
C LEU A 71 -21.86 -8.70 -1.93
N GLU A 72 -21.69 -7.44 -1.54
CA GLU A 72 -22.29 -6.90 -0.32
C GLU A 72 -23.81 -6.94 -0.39
N TRP A 73 -24.41 -6.58 -1.53
CA TRP A 73 -25.85 -6.73 -1.77
C TRP A 73 -26.32 -8.18 -1.64
N LYS A 74 -25.55 -9.14 -2.17
CA LYS A 74 -25.95 -10.56 -2.24
C LYS A 74 -25.82 -11.31 -0.92
N TYR A 75 -24.86 -10.94 -0.06
CA TYR A 75 -24.56 -11.66 1.18
C TYR A 75 -24.65 -10.81 2.45
N GLY A 76 -24.94 -9.50 2.33
CA GLY A 76 -25.14 -8.57 3.44
C GLY A 76 -23.92 -8.36 4.33
N LYS A 77 -22.71 -8.60 3.82
CA LYS A 77 -21.45 -8.49 4.57
C LYS A 77 -20.36 -7.89 3.70
N THR A 78 -19.44 -7.17 4.33
CA THR A 78 -18.24 -6.64 3.69
C THR A 78 -17.26 -7.76 3.37
N PHE A 79 -16.75 -7.79 2.15
CA PHE A 79 -15.82 -8.81 1.67
C PHE A 79 -14.38 -8.27 1.62
N SER A 80 -13.44 -9.06 2.14
CA SER A 80 -12.00 -8.82 1.93
C SER A 80 -11.63 -9.06 0.46
N PHE A 81 -10.54 -8.43 -0.02
CA PHE A 81 -10.03 -8.60 -1.39
C PHE A 81 -9.84 -10.07 -1.79
N GLY A 82 -9.29 -10.90 -0.91
CA GLY A 82 -9.18 -12.35 -1.16
C GLY A 82 -10.53 -13.05 -1.28
N ALA A 83 -11.55 -12.59 -0.55
CA ALA A 83 -12.90 -13.12 -0.62
C ALA A 83 -13.63 -12.67 -1.91
N ILE A 84 -13.36 -11.46 -2.38
CA ILE A 84 -13.79 -10.97 -3.71
C ILE A 84 -13.15 -11.85 -4.80
N GLY A 85 -11.85 -12.10 -4.71
CA GLY A 85 -11.15 -13.05 -5.60
C GLY A 85 -11.73 -14.47 -5.53
N LYS A 86 -12.19 -14.91 -4.34
CA LYS A 86 -12.88 -16.19 -4.16
C LYS A 86 -14.21 -16.24 -4.91
N ALA A 87 -14.97 -15.14 -4.89
CA ALA A 87 -16.28 -15.09 -5.53
C ALA A 87 -16.17 -15.11 -7.06
N LEU A 88 -15.13 -14.49 -7.62
CA LEU A 88 -14.92 -14.42 -9.07
C LEU A 88 -14.28 -15.69 -9.65
N PHE A 89 -13.22 -16.22 -9.02
CA PHE A 89 -12.39 -17.29 -9.56
C PHE A 89 -12.33 -18.54 -8.66
N GLY A 90 -13.18 -18.61 -7.63
CA GLY A 90 -13.20 -19.70 -6.67
C GLY A 90 -11.99 -19.70 -5.72
N LEU A 91 -11.74 -20.82 -5.05
CA LEU A 91 -10.69 -20.94 -4.03
C LEU A 91 -9.28 -20.59 -4.55
N LYS A 92 -8.99 -20.91 -5.81
CA LYS A 92 -7.71 -20.59 -6.46
C LYS A 92 -7.52 -19.07 -6.58
N GLY A 93 -8.57 -18.34 -6.97
CA GLY A 93 -8.55 -16.88 -7.06
C GLY A 93 -8.23 -16.20 -5.73
N ARG A 94 -8.82 -16.71 -4.64
CA ARG A 94 -8.51 -16.23 -3.29
C ARG A 94 -7.03 -16.35 -2.96
N ILE A 95 -6.46 -17.53 -3.19
CA ILE A 95 -5.05 -17.79 -2.88
C ILE A 95 -4.15 -16.87 -3.70
N ILE A 96 -4.43 -16.69 -5.00
CA ILE A 96 -3.64 -15.81 -5.87
C ILE A 96 -3.68 -14.36 -5.37
N VAL A 97 -4.87 -13.85 -5.02
CA VAL A 97 -5.02 -12.48 -4.51
C VAL A 97 -4.33 -12.32 -3.15
N ASP A 98 -4.57 -13.24 -2.21
CA ASP A 98 -3.98 -13.19 -0.87
C ASP A 98 -2.43 -13.27 -0.95
N VAL A 99 -1.87 -14.14 -1.80
CA VAL A 99 -0.42 -14.23 -2.02
C VAL A 99 0.14 -12.96 -2.65
N SER A 100 -0.53 -12.39 -3.65
CA SER A 100 -0.12 -11.14 -4.29
C SER A 100 -0.07 -9.98 -3.29
N LEU A 101 -1.07 -9.90 -2.41
CA LEU A 101 -1.11 -8.89 -1.34
C LEU A 101 0.03 -9.07 -0.35
N ILE A 102 0.29 -10.31 0.10
CA ILE A 102 1.43 -10.60 1.01
C ILE A 102 2.76 -10.21 0.35
N PHE A 103 2.96 -10.60 -0.92
CA PHE A 103 4.16 -10.25 -1.67
C PHE A 103 4.36 -8.74 -1.77
N THR A 104 3.29 -7.99 -2.04
CA THR A 104 3.32 -6.53 -2.10
C THR A 104 3.70 -5.91 -0.75
N GLN A 105 3.15 -6.43 0.37
CA GLN A 105 3.49 -5.94 1.71
C GLN A 105 4.95 -6.23 2.07
N VAL A 106 5.44 -7.43 1.77
CA VAL A 106 6.86 -7.76 1.97
C VAL A 106 7.74 -6.84 1.13
N GLY A 107 7.38 -6.58 -0.12
CA GLY A 107 8.08 -5.60 -0.97
C GLY A 107 8.16 -4.22 -0.34
N PHE A 108 7.05 -3.69 0.19
CA PHE A 108 7.06 -2.41 0.90
C PHE A 108 7.93 -2.43 2.16
N CYS A 109 7.87 -3.50 2.96
CA CYS A 109 8.74 -3.65 4.13
C CYS A 109 10.22 -3.67 3.74
N CYS A 110 10.58 -4.39 2.68
CA CYS A 110 11.95 -4.46 2.18
C CYS A 110 12.47 -3.09 1.74
N VAL A 111 11.69 -2.36 0.94
CA VAL A 111 12.08 -1.00 0.49
C VAL A 111 12.24 -0.05 1.67
N TYR A 112 11.36 -0.14 2.66
CA TYR A 112 11.43 0.71 3.86
C TYR A 112 12.69 0.44 4.70
N VAL A 113 13.06 -0.84 4.86
CA VAL A 113 14.30 -1.23 5.54
C VAL A 113 15.54 -0.72 4.83
N ILE A 114 15.60 -0.87 3.50
CA ILE A 114 16.72 -0.35 2.69
C ILE A 114 16.82 1.16 2.86
N PHE A 115 15.69 1.86 2.74
CA PHE A 115 15.63 3.31 2.89
C PHE A 115 16.16 3.76 4.26
N ILE A 116 15.72 3.13 5.36
CA ILE A 116 16.22 3.45 6.70
C ILE A 116 17.72 3.14 6.81
N GLY A 117 18.17 2.00 6.27
CA GLY A 117 19.57 1.60 6.27
C GLY A 117 20.49 2.65 5.62
N ASP A 118 20.09 3.15 4.46
CA ASP A 118 20.83 4.19 3.74
C ASP A 118 20.86 5.51 4.52
N ASN A 119 19.73 5.90 5.13
CA ASN A 119 19.66 7.10 5.96
C ASN A 119 20.53 7.00 7.22
N LEU A 120 20.53 5.84 7.90
CA LEU A 120 21.36 5.62 9.09
C LEU A 120 22.85 5.56 8.77
N GLN A 121 23.22 4.95 7.64
CA GLN A 121 24.61 4.93 7.18
C GLN A 121 25.12 6.35 6.90
N GLY A 122 24.29 7.20 6.29
CA GLY A 122 24.61 8.61 6.03
C GLY A 122 24.84 9.43 7.30
N ILE A 123 24.21 9.05 8.42
CA ILE A 123 24.32 9.77 9.71
C ILE A 123 25.45 9.23 10.59
N TYR A 124 25.62 7.90 10.68
CA TYR A 124 26.51 7.26 11.67
C TYR A 124 27.81 6.68 11.09
N GLY A 125 28.00 6.64 9.77
CA GLY A 125 29.30 6.49 9.11
C GLY A 125 30.16 5.26 9.45
N GLY A 126 29.58 4.18 10.00
CA GLY A 126 30.36 3.08 10.59
C GLY A 126 30.12 1.67 10.04
N ILE A 127 28.99 1.39 9.37
CA ILE A 127 28.60 0.04 8.93
C ILE A 127 28.06 0.10 7.49
N PRO A 128 28.46 -0.82 6.58
CA PRO A 128 27.93 -0.85 5.22
C PRO A 128 26.44 -1.20 5.19
N SER A 129 25.66 -0.53 4.32
CA SER A 129 24.20 -0.69 4.14
C SER A 129 23.76 -2.16 4.00
N TRP A 130 24.59 -2.98 3.34
CA TRP A 130 24.38 -4.42 3.17
C TRP A 130 24.34 -5.21 4.49
N GLY A 131 25.07 -4.79 5.53
CA GLY A 131 25.09 -5.45 6.84
C GLY A 131 23.75 -5.33 7.59
N TYR A 132 23.10 -4.17 7.51
CA TYR A 132 21.76 -3.97 8.08
C TYR A 132 20.69 -4.73 7.33
N VAL A 133 20.79 -4.79 5.99
CA VAL A 133 19.87 -5.56 5.14
C VAL A 133 19.94 -7.05 5.47
N PHE A 134 21.14 -7.63 5.57
CA PHE A 134 21.31 -9.05 5.94
C PHE A 134 20.84 -9.38 7.36
N MET A 135 20.95 -8.45 8.31
CA MET A 135 20.48 -8.63 9.70
C MET A 135 18.96 -8.51 9.83
N LEU A 136 18.29 -7.72 8.97
CA LEU A 136 16.84 -7.52 8.97
C LEU A 136 16.05 -8.54 8.14
N ILE A 137 16.67 -9.21 7.16
CA ILE A 137 16.04 -10.30 6.39
C ILE A 137 15.51 -11.45 7.26
N PRO A 138 16.25 -12.01 8.25
CA PRO A 138 15.72 -13.07 9.12
C PRO A 138 14.60 -12.55 10.03
N PHE A 139 14.61 -11.27 10.40
CA PHE A 139 13.52 -10.64 11.16
C PHE A 139 12.24 -10.52 10.31
N LEU A 140 12.37 -10.17 9.01
CA LEU A 140 11.24 -10.15 8.08
C LEU A 140 10.67 -11.55 7.83
N ILE A 141 11.53 -12.58 7.74
CA ILE A 141 11.11 -13.99 7.63
C ILE A 141 10.39 -14.43 8.92
N ALA A 142 10.90 -14.05 10.10
CA ALA A 142 10.25 -14.33 11.38
C ALA A 142 8.89 -13.63 11.53
N VAL A 143 8.77 -12.37 11.09
CA VAL A 143 7.49 -11.63 11.07
C VAL A 143 6.52 -12.22 10.03
N CYS A 144 7.02 -12.83 8.95
CA CYS A 144 6.19 -13.60 8.01
C CYS A 144 5.73 -14.95 8.57
N TRP A 145 6.48 -15.53 9.51
CA TRP A 145 6.07 -16.72 10.26
C TRP A 145 5.09 -16.43 11.41
N LEU A 146 5.01 -15.19 11.88
CA LEU A 146 4.16 -14.77 13.00
C LEU A 146 2.76 -14.27 12.58
N ARG A 147 2.37 -14.47 11.32
CA ARG A 147 1.02 -14.16 10.80
C ARG A 147 0.25 -15.43 10.51
#